data_AF-A0A5S4H6D3-F1
#
_entry.id   AF-A0A5S4H6D3-F1
#
_cell.length_a   1.000
_cell.length_b   1.000
_cell.length_c   1.000
_cell.angle_alpha   90.00
_cell.angle_beta   90.00
_cell.angle_gamma   90.00
#
_symmetry.space_group_name_H-M   'P 1'
#
loop_
_entity.id
_entity.type
_entity.pdbx_description
1 polymer ?
#
loop_
_entity_poly.entity_id
_entity_poly.type
_entity_poly.pdbx_seq_one_letter_code
_entity_poly.pdbx_strand_id
1 'polypeptide(L)'
;MTSADAAALRALTGFIARRGARAIAVTADGSPRGVRAEAEVRAAAARLGLGVTADESARVPRVVVAGWSGAAGLVRRVGTGAVPASGVYLAPWLLDAELLDPPAGQLVPLRFDPAGAEAVRYAARLHEAFPGEPATAAGFAGWSRGTAAAPVRLYAASPMGVPGSLGLHAHGFSGRWLPQGSIVPVSGPLRP
;
A
#
# COMPACT_ATOMS: atom_id res chain seq x y z
N MET A 1 13.02 -7.53 -5.32
CA MET A 1 12.40 -6.27 -5.77
C MET A 1 12.51 -6.20 -7.29
N THR A 2 11.41 -5.89 -7.97
CA THR A 2 11.37 -5.78 -9.44
C THR A 2 11.69 -4.33 -9.90
N SER A 3 11.89 -4.12 -11.20
CA SER A 3 12.03 -2.77 -11.78
C SER A 3 10.74 -1.95 -11.65
N ALA A 4 9.58 -2.60 -11.76
CA ALA A 4 8.27 -1.99 -11.55
C ALA A 4 8.07 -1.53 -10.10
N ASP A 5 8.50 -2.35 -9.12
CA ASP A 5 8.51 -1.99 -7.70
C ASP A 5 9.37 -0.73 -7.49
N ALA A 6 10.59 -0.71 -8.03
CA ALA A 6 11.51 0.42 -7.89
C ALA A 6 10.92 1.72 -8.49
N ALA A 7 10.29 1.63 -9.67
CA ALA A 7 9.65 2.77 -10.31
C ALA A 7 8.46 3.30 -9.49
N ALA A 8 7.66 2.42 -8.89
CA ALA A 8 6.57 2.82 -8.00
C ALA A 8 7.08 3.50 -6.72
N LEU A 9 8.17 3.01 -6.13
CA LEU A 9 8.80 3.63 -4.98
C LEU A 9 9.36 5.02 -5.30
N ARG A 10 10.04 5.21 -6.44
CA ARG A 10 10.49 6.54 -6.88
C ARG A 10 9.32 7.52 -7.06
N ALA A 11 8.27 7.08 -7.77
CA ALA A 11 7.10 7.90 -8.02
C ALA A 11 6.36 8.27 -6.72
N LEU A 12 6.30 7.35 -5.76
CA LEU A 12 5.79 7.58 -4.41
C LEU A 12 6.63 8.64 -3.67
N THR A 13 7.96 8.49 -3.63
CA THR A 13 8.84 9.46 -2.96
C THR A 13 8.72 10.85 -3.61
N GLY A 14 8.66 10.90 -4.94
CA GLY A 14 8.41 12.14 -5.70
C GLY A 14 7.06 12.78 -5.36
N PHE A 15 6.01 11.98 -5.17
CA PHE A 15 4.71 12.48 -4.72
C PHE A 15 4.81 13.11 -3.33
N ILE A 16 5.46 12.43 -2.37
CA ILE A 16 5.64 12.93 -1.01
C ILE A 16 6.40 14.27 -1.01
N ALA A 17 7.49 14.37 -1.77
CA ALA A 17 8.26 15.60 -1.90
C ALA A 17 7.43 16.75 -2.48
N ARG A 18 6.64 16.50 -3.55
CA ARG A 18 5.77 17.52 -4.17
C ARG A 18 4.64 18.00 -3.25
N ARG A 19 4.25 17.21 -2.25
CA ARG A 19 3.29 17.62 -1.21
C ARG A 19 3.92 18.50 -0.12
N GLY A 20 5.20 18.82 -0.24
CA GLY A 20 5.90 19.77 0.63
C GLY A 20 6.56 19.15 1.85
N ALA A 21 6.61 17.81 1.95
CA ALA A 21 7.34 17.15 3.03
C ALA A 21 8.83 17.52 3.00
N ARG A 22 9.41 17.79 4.17
CA ARG A 22 10.85 18.09 4.32
C ARG A 22 11.67 16.87 4.72
N ALA A 23 11.02 15.89 5.34
CA ALA A 23 11.64 14.62 5.72
C ALA A 23 10.63 13.47 5.61
N ILE A 24 11.16 12.26 5.55
CA ILE A 24 10.43 10.99 5.68
C ILE A 24 11.14 10.10 6.70
N ALA A 25 10.43 9.11 7.21
CA ALA A 25 11.05 7.97 7.87
C ALA A 25 10.77 6.71 7.05
N VAL A 26 11.75 5.82 6.98
CA VAL A 26 11.69 4.59 6.18
C VAL A 26 11.73 3.38 7.11
N THR A 27 10.78 2.48 6.97
CA THR A 27 10.74 1.20 7.69
C THR A 27 11.00 0.07 6.71
N ALA A 28 12.09 -0.66 6.93
CA ALA A 28 12.52 -1.80 6.14
C ALA A 28 12.84 -3.00 7.06
N ASP A 29 13.17 -4.15 6.46
CA ASP A 29 13.66 -5.33 7.17
C ASP A 29 14.94 -5.87 6.49
N GLY A 30 15.55 -6.89 7.11
CA GLY A 30 16.77 -7.53 6.60
C GLY A 30 16.57 -8.40 5.36
N SER A 31 15.37 -8.46 4.77
CA SER A 31 15.14 -9.26 3.58
C SER A 31 15.86 -8.65 2.37
N PRO A 32 16.29 -9.46 1.37
CA PRO A 32 16.90 -8.93 0.15
C PRO A 32 15.98 -7.93 -0.60
N ARG A 33 14.65 -8.06 -0.45
CA ARG A 33 13.70 -7.09 -1.01
C ARG A 33 13.68 -5.79 -0.22
N GLY A 34 13.60 -5.87 1.11
CA GLY A 34 13.57 -4.73 2.02
C GLY A 34 14.81 -3.87 1.90
N VAL A 35 16.00 -4.47 1.94
CA VAL A 35 17.29 -3.76 1.79
C VAL A 35 17.37 -3.00 0.46
N ARG A 36 17.00 -3.65 -0.66
CA ARG A 36 17.02 -3.01 -1.99
C ARG A 36 16.00 -1.87 -2.09
N ALA A 37 14.82 -2.05 -1.51
CA ALA A 37 13.76 -1.05 -1.52
C ALA A 37 14.09 0.15 -0.64
N GLU A 38 14.70 -0.07 0.52
CA GLU A 38 15.20 1.00 1.38
C GLU A 38 16.24 1.84 0.66
N ALA A 39 17.23 1.20 0.02
CA ALA A 39 18.25 1.88 -0.76
C ALA A 39 17.63 2.74 -1.88
N GLU A 40 16.63 2.21 -2.59
CA GLU A 40 15.93 2.94 -3.66
C GLU A 40 15.19 4.18 -3.11
N VAL A 41 14.44 4.03 -2.01
CA VAL A 41 13.71 5.15 -1.38
C VAL A 41 14.67 6.22 -0.87
N ARG A 42 15.76 5.82 -0.19
CA ARG A 42 16.78 6.76 0.31
C ARG A 42 17.48 7.49 -0.84
N ALA A 43 17.83 6.79 -1.93
CA ALA A 43 18.43 7.41 -3.10
C ALA A 43 17.46 8.39 -3.80
N ALA A 44 16.18 8.04 -3.91
CA ALA A 44 15.16 8.92 -4.44
C ALA A 44 14.96 10.16 -3.55
N ALA A 45 14.90 9.98 -2.23
CA ALA A 45 14.76 11.07 -1.28
C ALA A 45 15.95 12.05 -1.37
N ALA A 46 17.18 11.54 -1.46
CA ALA A 46 18.38 12.36 -1.63
C ALA A 46 18.32 13.21 -2.91
N ARG A 47 17.92 12.64 -4.06
CA ARG A 47 17.76 13.38 -5.33
C ARG A 47 16.71 14.50 -5.24
N LEU A 48 15.74 14.36 -4.35
CA LEU A 48 14.62 15.28 -4.18
C LEU A 48 14.83 16.28 -3.03
N GLY A 49 15.99 16.25 -2.34
CA GLY A 49 16.25 17.07 -1.16
C GLY A 49 15.35 16.74 0.04
N LEU A 50 14.83 15.52 0.09
CA LEU A 50 13.95 15.04 1.15
C LEU A 50 14.81 14.35 2.23
N GLY A 51 14.82 14.89 3.44
CA GLY A 51 15.56 14.29 4.55
C GLY A 51 15.03 12.91 4.91
N VAL A 52 15.91 12.02 5.40
CA VAL A 52 15.48 10.74 5.98
C VAL A 52 15.84 10.75 7.46
N THR A 53 14.82 10.70 8.32
CA THR A 53 15.00 10.73 9.77
C THR A 53 14.84 9.34 10.38
N ALA A 54 15.62 9.09 11.43
CA ALA A 54 15.46 7.93 12.32
C ALA A 54 14.65 8.27 13.60
N ASP A 55 14.28 9.54 13.79
CA ASP A 55 13.49 9.98 14.93
C ASP A 55 12.07 9.39 14.88
N GLU A 56 11.78 8.46 15.80
CA GLU A 56 10.46 7.84 15.92
C GLU A 56 9.40 8.83 16.44
N SER A 57 9.80 9.90 17.13
CA SER A 57 8.87 10.91 17.65
C SER A 57 8.44 11.94 16.59
N ALA A 58 9.16 12.03 15.47
CA ALA A 58 8.85 12.97 14.40
C ALA A 58 7.53 12.63 13.69
N ARG A 59 6.62 13.60 13.57
CA ARG A 59 5.39 13.46 12.76
C ARG A 59 5.70 13.73 11.29
N VAL A 60 6.22 12.72 10.60
CA VAL A 60 6.58 12.76 9.17
C VAL A 60 5.83 11.67 8.37
N PRO A 61 5.82 11.74 7.03
CA PRO A 61 5.41 10.61 6.21
C PRO A 61 6.27 9.38 6.50
N ARG A 62 5.63 8.22 6.72
CA ARG A 62 6.29 6.94 7.01
C ARG A 62 6.21 6.06 5.75
N VAL A 63 7.34 5.75 5.14
CA VAL A 63 7.42 4.86 3.96
C VAL A 63 7.80 3.46 4.42
N VAL A 64 6.96 2.48 4.12
CA VAL A 64 7.09 1.09 4.60
C VAL A 64 7.44 0.17 3.45
N VAL A 65 8.67 -0.34 3.46
CA VAL A 65 9.22 -1.25 2.45
C VAL A 65 9.70 -2.57 3.06
N ALA A 66 9.27 -2.87 4.27
CA ALA A 66 9.47 -4.17 4.92
C ALA A 66 8.58 -5.26 4.30
N GLY A 67 8.77 -6.50 4.76
CA GLY A 67 7.81 -7.58 4.65
C GLY A 67 6.56 -7.34 5.50
N TRP A 68 5.59 -8.23 5.36
CA TRP A 68 4.26 -8.09 5.94
C TRP A 68 4.30 -7.88 7.46
N SER A 69 5.05 -8.69 8.21
CA SER A 69 5.10 -8.60 9.67
C SER A 69 5.67 -7.27 10.17
N GLY A 70 6.71 -6.74 9.49
CA GLY A 70 7.28 -5.42 9.81
C GLY A 70 6.29 -4.30 9.50
N ALA A 71 5.54 -4.41 8.40
CA ALA A 71 4.51 -3.45 8.04
C ALA A 71 3.35 -3.45 9.04
N ALA A 72 2.82 -4.62 9.38
CA ALA A 72 1.74 -4.79 10.36
C ALA A 72 2.12 -4.21 11.73
N GLY A 73 3.36 -4.48 12.17
CA GLY A 73 3.89 -3.91 13.41
C GLY A 73 3.87 -2.38 13.43
N LEU A 74 4.36 -1.74 12.35
CA LEU A 74 4.35 -0.28 12.26
C LEU A 74 2.93 0.29 12.15
N VAL A 75 2.09 -0.26 11.26
CA VAL A 75 0.71 0.20 11.04
C VAL A 75 -0.06 0.18 12.36
N ARG A 76 0.05 -0.89 13.15
CA ARG A 76 -0.57 -0.98 14.46
C ARG A 76 -0.08 0.11 15.42
N ARG A 77 1.23 0.36 15.49
CA ARG A 77 1.79 1.42 16.35
C ARG A 77 1.35 2.82 15.93
N VAL A 78 1.17 3.07 14.63
CA VAL A 78 0.60 4.33 14.15
C VAL A 78 -0.88 4.42 14.51
N GLY A 79 -1.65 3.34 14.29
CA GLY A 79 -3.08 3.28 14.61
C GLY A 79 -3.39 3.47 16.10
N THR A 80 -2.50 3.03 17.00
CA THR A 80 -2.62 3.28 18.45
C THR A 80 -2.05 4.64 18.89
N GLY A 81 -1.47 5.42 17.97
CA GLY A 81 -0.83 6.71 18.27
C GLY A 81 0.56 6.61 18.91
N ALA A 82 1.10 5.41 19.11
CA ALA A 82 2.43 5.21 19.69
C ALA A 82 3.56 5.73 18.78
N VAL A 83 3.34 5.70 17.46
CA VAL A 83 4.24 6.31 16.48
C VAL A 83 3.47 7.41 15.72
N PRO A 84 3.84 8.69 15.87
CA PRO A 84 3.22 9.75 15.09
C PRO A 84 3.59 9.64 13.60
N ALA A 85 2.57 9.80 12.76
CA ALA A 85 2.71 9.84 11.31
C ALA A 85 1.84 10.96 10.72
N SER A 86 2.25 11.50 9.58
CA SER A 86 1.41 12.36 8.74
C SER A 86 0.84 11.60 7.53
N GLY A 87 0.94 10.27 7.54
CA GLY A 87 0.54 9.34 6.49
C GLY A 87 1.47 8.12 6.45
N VAL A 88 0.90 6.95 6.18
CA VAL A 88 1.63 5.68 6.08
C VAL A 88 1.60 5.23 4.62
N TYR A 89 2.75 5.23 3.97
CA TYR A 89 2.89 4.89 2.56
C TYR A 89 3.51 3.50 2.43
N LEU A 90 2.67 2.52 2.13
CA LEU A 90 3.08 1.13 2.00
C LEU A 90 3.74 0.89 0.64
N ALA A 91 4.63 -0.09 0.57
CA ALA A 91 5.19 -0.55 -0.69
C ALA A 91 4.12 -1.21 -1.59
N PRO A 92 4.33 -1.26 -2.92
CA PRO A 92 3.35 -1.81 -3.87
C PRO A 92 2.89 -3.25 -3.59
N TRP A 93 3.74 -4.07 -2.96
CA TRP A 93 3.45 -5.47 -2.63
C TRP A 93 2.70 -5.65 -1.31
N LEU A 94 2.48 -4.57 -0.54
CA LEU A 94 1.83 -4.58 0.77
C LEU A 94 0.35 -4.20 0.71
N LEU A 95 -0.26 -4.25 -0.48
CA LEU A 95 -1.72 -4.19 -0.56
C LEU A 95 -2.29 -5.51 -0.04
N ASP A 96 -2.84 -5.43 1.16
CA ASP A 96 -3.39 -6.53 1.94
C ASP A 96 -4.47 -5.97 2.87
N ALA A 97 -5.59 -6.67 3.00
CA ALA A 97 -6.74 -6.19 3.78
C ALA A 97 -6.38 -5.94 5.25
N GLU A 98 -5.55 -6.79 5.87
CA GLU A 98 -5.17 -6.66 7.28
C GLU A 98 -4.26 -5.46 7.54
N LEU A 99 -3.46 -5.06 6.55
CA LEU A 99 -2.64 -3.85 6.64
C LEU A 99 -3.45 -2.56 6.45
N LEU A 100 -4.64 -2.66 5.86
CA LEU A 100 -5.52 -1.54 5.57
C LEU A 100 -6.63 -1.33 6.61
N ASP A 101 -6.89 -2.32 7.47
CA ASP A 101 -7.95 -2.27 8.48
C ASP A 101 -7.69 -1.23 9.60
N PRO A 102 -6.49 -1.13 10.20
CA PRO A 102 -6.24 -0.12 11.24
C PRO A 102 -6.35 1.31 10.69
N PRO A 103 -6.85 2.30 11.44
CA PRO A 103 -6.95 3.69 10.97
C PRO A 103 -5.59 4.41 11.06
N ALA A 104 -4.64 4.08 10.17
CA ALA A 104 -3.28 4.64 10.18
C ALA A 104 -3.00 5.60 9.00
N GLY A 105 -4.00 5.89 8.17
CA GLY A 105 -3.84 6.75 6.98
C GLY A 105 -2.98 6.10 5.89
N GLN A 106 -3.25 4.81 5.62
CA GLN A 106 -2.48 3.98 4.69
C GLN A 106 -2.75 4.36 3.24
N LEU A 107 -1.67 4.46 2.48
CA LEU A 107 -1.65 4.74 1.05
C LEU A 107 -0.76 3.72 0.35
N VAL A 108 -1.21 3.17 -0.78
CA VAL A 108 -0.46 2.16 -1.55
C VAL A 108 -0.29 2.62 -3.00
N PRO A 109 0.96 2.69 -3.53
CA PRO A 109 1.21 2.96 -4.93
C PRO A 109 1.02 1.68 -5.76
N LEU A 110 0.01 1.67 -6.63
CA LEU A 110 -0.30 0.51 -7.49
C LEU A 110 -0.14 0.86 -8.96
N ARG A 111 0.18 -0.16 -9.75
CA ARG A 111 0.28 -0.10 -11.22
C ARG A 111 -0.83 -0.87 -11.92
N PHE A 112 -1.88 -1.15 -11.18
CA PHE A 112 -3.14 -1.70 -11.64
C PHE A 112 -4.24 -1.01 -10.85
N ASP A 113 -5.45 -1.02 -11.41
CA ASP A 113 -6.63 -0.57 -10.70
C ASP A 113 -7.28 -1.77 -10.00
N PRO A 114 -7.43 -1.79 -8.65
CA PRO A 114 -8.15 -2.85 -7.94
C PRO A 114 -9.59 -3.03 -8.43
N ALA A 115 -10.21 -1.98 -8.99
CA ALA A 115 -11.54 -2.04 -9.62
C ALA A 115 -11.48 -2.36 -11.13
N GLY A 116 -10.29 -2.49 -11.71
CA GLY A 116 -10.10 -2.82 -13.12
C GLY A 116 -10.46 -4.27 -13.45
N ALA A 117 -10.86 -4.51 -14.70
CA ALA A 117 -11.41 -5.80 -15.15
C ALA A 117 -10.49 -7.01 -14.85
N GLU A 118 -9.17 -6.84 -14.95
CA GLU A 118 -8.21 -7.91 -14.68
C GLU A 118 -8.07 -8.19 -13.18
N ALA A 119 -8.02 -7.15 -12.34
CA ALA A 119 -7.98 -7.25 -10.90
C ALA A 119 -9.25 -7.89 -10.33
N VAL A 120 -10.41 -7.50 -10.86
CA VAL A 120 -11.71 -8.11 -10.51
C VAL A 120 -11.74 -9.58 -10.92
N ARG A 121 -11.22 -9.92 -12.11
CA ARG A 121 -11.14 -11.32 -12.57
C ARG A 121 -10.25 -12.16 -11.67
N TYR A 122 -9.08 -11.65 -11.28
CA TYR A 122 -8.21 -12.31 -10.32
C TYR A 122 -8.94 -12.60 -9.01
N ALA A 123 -9.56 -11.57 -8.44
CA ALA A 123 -10.19 -11.71 -7.14
C ALA A 123 -11.38 -12.69 -7.18
N ALA A 124 -12.17 -12.68 -8.25
CA ALA A 124 -13.23 -13.68 -8.46
C ALA A 124 -12.68 -15.10 -8.52
N ARG A 125 -11.59 -15.33 -9.27
CA ARG A 125 -10.91 -16.64 -9.34
C ARG A 125 -10.32 -17.07 -8.01
N LEU A 126 -9.75 -16.13 -7.25
CA LEU A 126 -9.24 -16.40 -5.91
C LEU A 126 -10.38 -16.87 -5.00
N HIS A 127 -11.52 -16.18 -5.03
CA HIS A 127 -12.67 -16.54 -4.22
C HIS A 127 -13.28 -17.89 -4.60
N GLU A 128 -13.34 -18.23 -5.88
CA GLU A 128 -13.77 -19.56 -6.35
C GLU A 128 -12.89 -20.68 -5.79
N ALA A 129 -11.58 -20.46 -5.73
CA ALA A 129 -10.62 -21.47 -5.26
C ALA A 129 -10.47 -21.49 -3.73
N PHE A 130 -10.55 -20.32 -3.08
CA PHE A 130 -10.31 -20.10 -1.66
C PHE A 130 -11.36 -19.13 -1.10
N PRO A 131 -12.56 -19.63 -0.76
CA PRO A 131 -13.61 -18.79 -0.20
C PRO A 131 -13.17 -18.11 1.10
N GLY A 132 -13.37 -16.79 1.19
CA GLY A 132 -13.03 -15.98 2.36
C GLY A 132 -11.66 -15.30 2.29
N GLU A 133 -10.76 -15.76 1.43
CA GLU A 133 -9.43 -15.15 1.28
C GLU A 133 -9.51 -13.81 0.52
N PRO A 134 -9.00 -12.69 1.09
CA PRO A 134 -8.95 -11.41 0.40
C PRO A 134 -7.87 -11.40 -0.68
N ALA A 135 -8.08 -10.61 -1.73
CA ALA A 135 -7.09 -10.40 -2.78
C ALA A 135 -5.91 -9.57 -2.27
N THR A 136 -4.68 -9.96 -2.64
CA THR A 136 -3.44 -9.23 -2.30
C THR A 136 -2.69 -8.80 -3.56
N ALA A 137 -1.91 -7.72 -3.49
CA ALA A 137 -1.11 -7.31 -4.65
C ALA A 137 -0.04 -8.34 -5.03
N ALA A 138 0.53 -9.02 -4.02
CA ALA A 138 1.50 -10.10 -4.26
C ALA A 138 0.85 -11.28 -5.02
N GLY A 139 -0.36 -11.69 -4.61
CA GLY A 139 -1.10 -12.74 -5.28
C GLY A 139 -1.51 -12.36 -6.70
N PHE A 140 -2.00 -11.12 -6.90
CA PHE A 140 -2.34 -10.61 -8.22
C PHE A 140 -1.13 -10.60 -9.16
N ALA A 141 0.02 -10.12 -8.69
CA ALA A 141 1.25 -10.08 -9.48
C ALA A 141 1.73 -11.48 -9.89
N GLY A 142 1.55 -12.48 -9.04
CA GLY A 142 1.85 -13.88 -9.38
C GLY A 142 0.87 -14.46 -10.40
N TRP A 143 -0.41 -14.09 -10.31
CA TRP A 143 -1.46 -14.58 -11.20
C TRP A 143 -1.43 -13.95 -12.60
N SER A 144 -1.18 -12.64 -12.70
CA SER A 144 -1.27 -11.89 -13.96
C SER A 144 -0.11 -12.14 -14.93
N ARG A 145 0.94 -12.85 -14.51
CA ARG A 145 2.13 -13.20 -15.32
C ARG A 145 2.76 -11.98 -16.05
N GLY A 146 2.65 -10.78 -15.48
CA GLY A 146 3.34 -9.59 -15.98
C GLY A 146 2.58 -8.80 -17.05
N THR A 147 1.25 -8.65 -16.93
CA THR A 147 0.48 -7.71 -17.74
C THR A 147 1.05 -6.28 -17.70
N ALA A 148 0.82 -5.54 -18.80
CA ALA A 148 1.41 -4.22 -19.03
C ALA A 148 1.09 -3.27 -17.87
N ALA A 149 2.14 -2.88 -17.14
CA ALA A 149 1.99 -2.16 -15.89
C ALA A 149 1.53 -0.71 -16.15
N ALA A 150 0.29 -0.39 -15.75
CA ALA A 150 -0.28 0.95 -15.86
C ALA A 150 0.58 2.00 -15.11
N PRO A 151 0.39 3.30 -15.39
CA PRO A 151 1.01 4.36 -14.60
C PRO A 151 0.69 4.21 -13.12
N VAL A 152 1.68 4.48 -12.26
CA VAL A 152 1.52 4.37 -10.81
C VAL A 152 0.45 5.35 -10.33
N ARG A 153 -0.48 4.93 -9.48
CA ARG A 153 -1.43 5.79 -8.76
C ARG A 153 -1.43 5.44 -7.28
N LEU A 154 -1.77 6.40 -6.43
CA LEU A 154 -1.99 6.14 -5.01
C LEU A 154 -3.43 5.73 -4.76
N TYR A 155 -3.57 4.70 -3.94
CA TYR A 155 -4.84 4.18 -3.50
C TYR A 155 -4.93 4.22 -1.98
N ALA A 156 -6.12 4.47 -1.46
CA ALA A 156 -6.44 4.43 -0.05
C ALA A 156 -7.57 3.44 0.21
N ALA A 157 -7.60 2.89 1.43
CA ALA A 157 -8.76 2.16 1.92
C ALA A 157 -9.90 3.15 2.22
N SER A 158 -11.10 2.82 1.76
CA SER A 158 -12.34 3.50 2.12
C SER A 158 -13.25 2.47 2.80
N PRO A 159 -13.23 2.36 4.15
CA PRO A 159 -14.13 1.47 4.85
C PRO A 159 -15.58 1.91 4.62
N MET A 160 -16.46 0.98 4.30
CA MET A 160 -17.90 1.24 4.27
C MET A 160 -18.46 0.86 5.64
N GLY A 161 -18.50 1.81 6.56
CA GLY A 161 -19.28 1.64 7.78
C GLY A 161 -20.76 1.75 7.43
N VAL A 162 -21.52 0.64 7.50
CA VAL A 162 -22.98 0.70 7.49
C VAL A 162 -23.44 0.60 8.95
N PRO A 163 -23.89 1.68 9.59
CA PRO A 163 -24.51 1.58 10.90
C PRO A 163 -25.81 0.79 10.77
N GLY A 164 -25.92 -0.35 11.48
CA GLY A 164 -27.21 -1.04 11.70
C GLY A 164 -27.44 -2.39 11.02
N SER A 165 -26.44 -3.03 10.37
CA SER A 165 -26.67 -4.40 9.84
C SER A 165 -26.48 -5.48 10.90
N LEU A 166 -27.52 -5.69 11.71
CA LEU A 166 -27.77 -6.99 12.34
C LEU A 166 -27.96 -8.04 11.23
N GLY A 167 -27.01 -8.96 11.09
CA GLY A 167 -27.25 -10.30 10.52
C GLY A 167 -27.66 -10.43 9.05
N LEU A 168 -27.46 -9.44 8.18
CA LEU A 168 -27.78 -9.57 6.75
C LEU A 168 -26.55 -9.93 5.93
N HIS A 169 -26.55 -11.13 5.36
CA HIS A 169 -25.58 -11.59 4.38
C HIS A 169 -25.46 -10.57 3.23
N ALA A 170 -24.30 -9.91 3.14
CA ALA A 170 -24.00 -9.04 2.01
C ALA A 170 -23.96 -9.91 0.74
N HIS A 171 -24.99 -9.79 -0.10
CA HIS A 171 -25.03 -10.44 -1.40
C HIS A 171 -23.95 -9.86 -2.32
N GLY A 172 -22.83 -10.59 -2.42
CA GLY A 172 -22.26 -11.00 -3.69
C GLY A 172 -21.42 -9.99 -4.48
N PHE A 173 -20.34 -9.45 -3.89
CA PHE A 173 -19.13 -9.23 -4.67
C PHE A 173 -18.08 -10.24 -4.20
N SER A 174 -17.99 -11.36 -4.92
CA SER A 174 -16.98 -12.39 -4.74
C SER A 174 -15.60 -11.84 -5.11
N GLY A 175 -14.59 -12.10 -4.27
CA GLY A 175 -13.22 -11.63 -4.50
C GLY A 175 -13.00 -10.16 -4.15
N ARG A 176 -12.93 -9.84 -2.86
CA ARG A 176 -12.70 -8.46 -2.40
C ARG A 176 -11.24 -8.24 -2.05
N TRP A 177 -10.71 -7.10 -2.47
CA TRP A 177 -9.42 -6.60 -1.99
C TRP A 177 -9.50 -6.05 -0.57
N LEU A 178 -10.70 -5.61 -0.15
CA LEU A 178 -11.01 -5.15 1.20
C LEU A 178 -12.41 -5.68 1.59
N PRO A 179 -12.53 -6.62 2.53
CA PRO A 179 -13.80 -7.28 2.83
C PRO A 179 -14.94 -6.33 3.25
N GLN A 180 -14.63 -5.26 3.99
CA GLN A 180 -15.61 -4.29 4.52
C GLN A 180 -15.45 -2.89 3.92
N GLY A 181 -14.95 -2.80 2.69
CA GLY A 181 -14.74 -1.50 2.06
C GLY A 181 -14.35 -1.59 0.59
N SER A 182 -13.79 -0.49 0.11
CA SER A 182 -13.22 -0.38 -1.22
C SER A 182 -11.81 0.19 -1.16
N ILE A 183 -11.06 -0.03 -2.23
CA ILE A 183 -9.76 0.61 -2.43
C ILE A 183 -9.97 1.62 -3.56
N VAL A 184 -9.77 2.89 -3.26
CA VAL A 184 -10.10 3.99 -4.17
C VAL A 184 -8.84 4.75 -4.58
N PRO A 185 -8.73 5.19 -5.84
CA PRO A 185 -7.63 6.04 -6.26
C PRO A 185 -7.77 7.41 -5.61
N VAL A 186 -6.71 7.87 -4.95
CA VAL A 186 -6.64 9.21 -4.32
C VAL A 186 -5.65 10.13 -5.03
N SER A 187 -5.08 9.68 -6.14
CA SER A 187 -4.26 10.50 -7.03
C SER A 187 -4.52 10.20 -8.50
N GLY A 188 -4.19 11.16 -9.35
CA GLY A 188 -3.90 10.87 -10.76
C GLY A 188 -2.60 10.06 -10.92
N PRO A 189 -2.21 9.74 -12.16
CA PRO A 189 -0.91 9.13 -12.46
C PRO A 189 0.26 9.88 -11.83
N LEU A 190 1.09 9.16 -11.07
CA LEU A 190 2.32 9.69 -10.50
C LEU A 190 3.40 9.75 -11.57
N ARG A 191 4.19 10.83 -11.52
CA ARG A 191 5.42 10.95 -12.30
C ARG A 191 6.57 10.29 -11.54
N PRO A 192 7.41 9.47 -12.20
CA PRO A 192 8.62 8.91 -11.61
C PRO A 192 9.63 9.97 -11.22
#